data_AF-A0A813FZ98-F1
#
_entry.id   AF-A0A813FZ98-F1
#
_cell.length_a   1.000
_cell.length_b   1.000
_cell.length_c   1.000
_cell.angle_alpha   90.00
_cell.angle_beta   90.00
_cell.angle_gamma   90.00
#
_symmetry.space_group_name_H-M   'P 1'
#
loop_
_entity.id
_entity.type
_entity.pdbx_description
1 polymer ?
#
loop_
_entity_poly.entity_id
_entity_poly.type
_entity_poly.pdbx_seq_one_letter_code
_entity_poly.pdbx_strand_id
1 'polypeptide(L)'
;VLPPDGKVKTPPQRLLDCVGHLGSDEETQRFWKAGGVVREGLLHRHRAEGLDEAHRILAAPHVFDVLLPEDVETLDEKQVRSAYRKLALRVHPDKQSESADIKAFQGAFARLGSSCESLEAMLAEDLEACRELCRVLRSEVHTRAGAAALLGVDKASTSDVEGAKSEAEKAAKQIVKKLAKMQVVAPDYSQAEAICDEAVKTMCRVCTPESLPRMESLMKE
;
A
#
# COMPACT_ATOMS: atom_id res chain seq x y z
N VAL A 1 -12.12 50.08 -1.64
CA VAL A 1 -10.72 49.93 -2.06
C VAL A 1 -10.17 48.70 -1.35
N LEU A 2 -10.14 47.57 -2.04
CA LEU A 2 -9.56 46.32 -1.55
C LEU A 2 -8.07 46.29 -1.94
N PRO A 3 -7.18 45.75 -1.11
CA PRO A 3 -5.78 45.58 -1.49
C PRO A 3 -5.65 44.43 -2.51
N PRO A 4 -4.96 44.63 -3.64
CA PRO A 4 -4.52 43.56 -4.52
C PRO A 4 -3.15 43.08 -4.01
N ASP A 5 -3.04 41.80 -3.65
CA ASP A 5 -1.82 40.99 -3.79
C ASP A 5 -2.02 39.64 -3.11
N GLY A 6 -2.69 38.74 -3.85
CA GLY A 6 -2.67 37.31 -3.56
C GLY A 6 -1.33 36.71 -3.96
N LYS A 7 -0.31 36.86 -3.11
CA LYS A 7 0.93 36.09 -3.25
C LYS A 7 0.65 34.65 -2.85
N VAL A 8 0.50 33.78 -3.85
CA VAL A 8 0.58 32.33 -3.68
C VAL A 8 1.95 32.02 -3.07
N LYS A 9 1.98 31.58 -1.81
CA LYS A 9 3.20 31.06 -1.18
C LYS A 9 3.60 29.81 -1.97
N THR A 10 4.60 29.95 -2.84
CA THR A 10 5.33 28.82 -3.39
C THR A 10 5.81 27.95 -2.22
N PRO A 11 5.65 26.62 -2.28
CA PRO A 11 6.23 25.74 -1.28
C PRO A 11 7.76 25.96 -1.25
N PRO A 12 8.39 25.91 -0.07
CA PRO A 12 9.81 26.20 0.05
C PRO A 12 10.62 25.20 -0.78
N GLN A 13 11.38 25.70 -1.75
CA GLN A 13 12.30 24.92 -2.61
C GLN A 13 13.29 24.05 -1.81
N ARG A 14 13.50 24.34 -0.52
CA ARG A 14 14.33 23.54 0.41
C ARG A 14 13.84 22.10 0.62
N LEU A 15 12.58 21.77 0.32
CA LEU A 15 12.07 20.39 0.40
C LEU A 15 12.67 19.46 -0.65
N LEU A 16 13.07 19.99 -1.83
CA LEU A 16 13.62 19.20 -2.93
C LEU A 16 15.14 19.00 -2.81
N ASP A 17 15.87 19.98 -2.28
CA ASP A 17 17.33 19.89 -2.12
C ASP A 17 17.74 18.85 -1.06
N CYS A 18 16.83 18.55 -0.13
CA CYS A 18 17.01 17.53 0.90
C CYS A 18 16.81 16.08 0.41
N VAL A 19 16.44 15.87 -0.85
CA VAL A 19 16.31 14.57 -1.51
C VAL A 19 17.57 14.22 -2.32
N GLY A 20 18.39 15.23 -2.66
CA GLY A 20 19.60 15.09 -3.49
C GLY A 20 20.78 14.36 -2.84
N HIS A 21 20.66 13.91 -1.60
CA HIS A 21 21.65 13.10 -0.87
C HIS A 21 21.11 11.74 -0.41
N LEU A 22 20.05 11.23 -1.05
CA LEU A 22 19.75 9.81 -0.98
C LEU A 22 20.82 9.06 -1.77
N GLY A 23 21.92 8.77 -1.08
CA GLY A 23 22.85 7.73 -1.50
C GLY A 23 22.11 6.43 -1.76
N SER A 24 22.77 5.47 -2.38
CA SER A 24 22.26 4.12 -2.66
C SER A 24 22.00 3.30 -1.39
N ASP A 25 21.31 3.85 -0.41
CA ASP A 25 21.14 3.29 0.91
C ASP A 25 20.13 2.15 0.86
N GLU A 26 20.51 1.03 1.48
CA GLU A 26 19.70 -0.16 1.63
C GLU A 26 18.30 0.16 2.19
N GLU A 27 18.15 1.26 2.93
CA GLU A 27 16.87 1.77 3.42
C GLU A 27 15.92 2.17 2.28
N THR A 28 16.40 2.88 1.26
CA THR A 28 15.60 3.26 0.10
C THR A 28 15.19 2.02 -0.69
N GLN A 29 16.09 1.06 -0.91
CA GLN A 29 15.75 -0.18 -1.61
C GLN A 29 14.70 -1.02 -0.86
N ARG A 30 14.80 -1.10 0.47
CA ARG A 30 13.83 -1.79 1.31
C ARG A 30 12.46 -1.13 1.23
N PHE A 31 12.42 0.19 1.30
CA PHE A 31 11.20 0.98 1.16
C PHE A 31 10.48 0.70 -0.17
N TRP A 32 11.20 0.72 -1.30
CA TRP A 32 10.61 0.42 -2.61
C TRP A 32 10.13 -1.03 -2.72
N LYS A 33 10.86 -2.00 -2.13
CA LYS A 33 10.43 -3.41 -2.09
C LYS A 33 9.14 -3.62 -1.29
N ALA A 34 8.88 -2.79 -0.28
CA ALA A 34 7.62 -2.82 0.48
C ALA A 34 6.44 -2.14 -0.26
N GLY A 35 6.66 -1.60 -1.47
CA GLY A 35 5.65 -0.87 -2.24
C GLY A 35 5.48 0.59 -1.82
N GLY A 36 6.47 1.15 -1.13
CA GLY A 36 6.47 2.56 -0.79
C GLY A 36 6.55 3.45 -2.03
N VAL A 37 5.78 4.53 -2.07
CA VAL A 37 5.85 5.56 -3.12
C VAL A 37 6.07 6.92 -2.47
N VAL A 38 7.01 7.71 -3.02
CA VAL A 38 7.27 9.09 -2.58
C VAL A 38 6.53 10.04 -3.53
N ARG A 39 5.56 10.81 -3.02
CA ARG A 39 4.91 11.89 -3.79
C ARG A 39 4.85 13.16 -2.93
N GLU A 40 5.34 14.28 -3.47
CA GLU A 40 5.43 15.57 -2.74
C GLU A 40 6.21 15.49 -1.41
N GLY A 41 7.09 14.50 -1.27
CA GLY A 41 7.84 14.25 -0.04
C GLY A 41 7.07 13.52 1.06
N LEU A 42 5.81 13.11 0.81
CA LEU A 42 4.98 12.32 1.71
C LEU A 42 4.86 10.88 1.20
N LEU A 43 4.93 9.92 2.14
CA LEU A 43 4.76 8.50 1.87
C LEU A 43 3.26 8.21 1.84
N HIS A 44 2.71 7.95 0.66
CA HIS A 44 1.30 7.62 0.51
C HIS A 44 1.17 6.30 -0.25
N ARG A 45 0.33 5.38 0.25
CA ARG A 45 -0.26 4.36 -0.62
C ARG A 45 -1.17 5.10 -1.58
N HIS A 46 -0.76 5.12 -2.83
CA HIS A 46 -1.41 5.92 -3.86
C HIS A 46 -2.82 5.36 -4.13
N ARG A 47 -3.87 6.07 -3.71
CA ARG A 47 -5.14 6.04 -4.46
C ARG A 47 -5.01 7.09 -5.53
N ALA A 48 -5.09 6.70 -6.80
CA ALA A 48 -4.95 7.64 -7.89
C ALA A 48 -6.25 8.45 -8.03
N GLU A 49 -6.39 9.49 -7.21
CA GLU A 49 -7.53 10.39 -7.26
C GLU A 49 -7.54 11.14 -8.60
N GLY A 50 -8.72 11.23 -9.22
CA GLY A 50 -8.91 11.92 -10.50
C GLY A 50 -8.53 11.13 -11.75
N LEU A 51 -8.06 9.88 -11.63
CA LEU A 51 -7.94 8.98 -12.79
C LEU A 51 -9.30 8.38 -13.15
N ASP A 52 -9.50 8.13 -14.45
CA ASP A 52 -10.61 7.29 -14.88
C ASP A 52 -10.43 5.83 -14.41
N GLU A 53 -11.47 5.03 -14.56
CA GLU A 53 -11.50 3.66 -14.04
C GLU A 53 -10.44 2.75 -14.69
N ALA A 54 -10.15 2.95 -15.98
CA ALA A 54 -9.17 2.14 -16.70
C ALA A 54 -7.74 2.43 -16.19
N HIS A 55 -7.40 3.72 -16.09
CA HIS A 55 -6.11 4.15 -15.56
C HIS A 55 -5.95 3.81 -14.08
N ARG A 56 -7.03 3.89 -13.28
CA ARG A 56 -7.04 3.42 -11.89
C ARG A 56 -6.70 1.93 -11.79
N ILE A 57 -7.34 1.09 -12.61
CA ILE A 57 -7.07 -0.37 -12.64
C ILE A 57 -5.62 -0.63 -13.07
N LEU A 58 -5.11 0.08 -14.07
CA LEU A 58 -3.74 -0.06 -14.54
C LEU A 58 -2.71 0.47 -13.53
N ALA A 59 -3.06 1.47 -12.72
CA ALA A 59 -2.18 2.02 -11.69
C ALA A 59 -2.25 1.28 -10.34
N ALA A 60 -3.22 0.38 -10.15
CA ALA A 60 -3.36 -0.38 -8.92
C ALA A 60 -2.08 -1.21 -8.64
N PRO A 61 -1.55 -1.22 -7.41
CA PRO A 61 -0.34 -1.98 -7.09
C PRO A 61 -0.64 -3.47 -6.94
N HIS A 62 -1.77 -3.84 -6.33
CA HIS A 62 -2.12 -5.23 -6.01
C HIS A 62 -3.41 -5.68 -6.70
N VAL A 63 -3.58 -6.99 -6.84
CA VAL A 63 -4.81 -7.59 -7.37
C VAL A 63 -6.05 -7.21 -6.53
N PHE A 64 -5.86 -7.01 -5.21
CA PHE A 64 -6.91 -6.53 -4.31
C PHE A 64 -7.38 -5.12 -4.66
N ASP A 65 -6.47 -4.22 -5.07
CA ASP A 65 -6.81 -2.81 -5.35
C ASP A 65 -7.44 -2.64 -6.74
N VAL A 66 -7.25 -3.60 -7.63
CA VAL A 66 -7.95 -3.65 -8.92
C VAL A 66 -9.46 -3.81 -8.70
N LEU A 67 -9.85 -4.82 -7.93
CA LEU A 67 -11.25 -5.23 -7.76
C LEU A 67 -11.94 -4.60 -6.56
N LEU A 68 -11.21 -4.37 -5.47
CA LEU A 68 -11.75 -4.01 -4.16
C LEU A 68 -11.07 -2.74 -3.63
N PRO A 69 -11.18 -1.59 -4.30
CA PRO A 69 -10.39 -0.39 -3.96
C PRO A 69 -10.73 0.25 -2.61
N GLU A 70 -11.67 -0.30 -1.86
CA GLU A 70 -12.08 0.14 -0.52
C GLU A 70 -11.76 -0.95 0.49
N ASP A 71 -11.67 -0.57 1.77
CA ASP A 71 -11.46 -1.53 2.84
C ASP A 71 -12.69 -2.42 2.97
N VAL A 72 -12.55 -3.66 2.51
CA VAL A 72 -13.62 -4.65 2.58
C VAL A 72 -13.40 -5.49 3.84
N GLU A 73 -14.26 -5.28 4.84
CA GLU A 73 -14.21 -6.03 6.10
C GLU A 73 -14.41 -7.53 5.89
N THR A 74 -15.11 -7.91 4.83
CA THR A 74 -15.39 -9.29 4.46
C THR A 74 -14.91 -9.51 3.05
N LEU A 75 -14.06 -10.52 2.84
CA LEU A 75 -13.64 -10.96 1.52
C LEU A 75 -14.25 -12.34 1.25
N ASP A 76 -15.07 -12.46 0.20
CA ASP A 76 -15.62 -13.72 -0.30
C ASP A 76 -15.68 -13.77 -1.85
N GLU A 77 -15.87 -14.98 -2.39
CA GLU A 77 -15.93 -15.21 -3.84
C GLU A 77 -17.09 -14.46 -4.52
N LYS A 78 -18.23 -14.31 -3.84
CA LYS A 78 -19.41 -13.63 -4.40
C LYS A 78 -19.14 -12.13 -4.57
N GLN A 79 -18.45 -11.51 -3.63
CA GLN A 79 -18.03 -10.12 -3.67
C GLN A 79 -17.02 -9.88 -4.79
N VAL A 80 -16.01 -10.76 -4.93
CA VAL A 80 -15.03 -10.68 -6.03
C VAL A 80 -15.74 -10.74 -7.39
N ARG A 81 -16.61 -11.72 -7.60
CA ARG A 81 -17.38 -11.85 -8.86
C ARG A 81 -18.35 -10.69 -9.11
N SER A 82 -18.96 -10.17 -8.04
CA SER A 82 -19.84 -9.01 -8.13
C SER A 82 -19.07 -7.75 -8.53
N ALA A 83 -17.92 -7.51 -7.90
CA ALA A 83 -17.03 -6.40 -8.23
C ALA A 83 -16.51 -6.51 -9.67
N TYR A 84 -16.06 -7.71 -10.08
CA TYR A 84 -15.63 -7.98 -11.45
C TYR A 84 -16.72 -7.62 -12.46
N ARG A 85 -17.94 -8.14 -12.30
CA ARG A 85 -19.04 -7.85 -13.24
C ARG A 85 -19.36 -6.36 -13.33
N LYS A 86 -19.38 -5.66 -12.19
CA LYS A 86 -19.62 -4.20 -12.17
C LYS A 86 -18.52 -3.43 -12.90
N LEU A 87 -17.25 -3.75 -12.62
CA LEU A 87 -16.12 -3.07 -13.24
C LEU A 87 -16.00 -3.41 -14.73
N ALA A 88 -16.19 -4.68 -15.11
CA ALA A 88 -16.18 -5.15 -16.48
C ALA A 88 -17.17 -4.37 -17.36
N LEU A 89 -18.38 -4.09 -16.84
CA LEU A 89 -19.37 -3.28 -17.56
C LEU A 89 -18.94 -1.82 -17.76
N ARG A 90 -18.09 -1.28 -16.88
CA ARG A 90 -17.58 0.09 -16.94
C ARG A 90 -16.36 0.22 -17.84
N VAL A 91 -15.49 -0.79 -17.85
CA VAL A 91 -14.21 -0.75 -18.58
C VAL A 91 -14.18 -1.61 -19.85
N HIS A 92 -15.32 -2.18 -20.27
CA HIS A 92 -15.39 -2.93 -21.53
C HIS A 92 -15.04 -2.02 -22.71
N PRO A 93 -14.12 -2.41 -23.61
CA PRO A 93 -13.69 -1.56 -24.73
C PRO A 93 -14.84 -1.19 -25.68
N ASP A 94 -15.75 -2.11 -25.99
CA ASP A 94 -16.89 -1.86 -26.90
C ASP A 94 -17.89 -0.82 -26.39
N LYS A 95 -17.82 -0.44 -25.11
CA LYS A 95 -18.73 0.54 -24.50
C LYS A 95 -18.14 1.95 -24.42
N GLN A 96 -16.89 2.12 -24.86
CA GLN A 96 -16.20 3.40 -24.76
C GLN A 96 -16.46 4.28 -25.98
N SER A 97 -16.44 5.59 -25.79
CA SER A 97 -16.55 6.56 -26.88
C SER A 97 -15.28 6.56 -27.75
N GLU A 98 -15.39 7.04 -28.99
CA GLU A 98 -14.25 7.17 -29.92
C GLU A 98 -13.12 8.07 -29.39
N SER A 99 -13.44 8.96 -28.45
CA SER A 99 -12.48 9.86 -27.79
C SER A 99 -11.74 9.22 -26.61
N ALA A 100 -12.12 8.02 -26.16
CA ALA A 100 -11.50 7.36 -25.03
C ALA A 100 -10.17 6.68 -25.43
N ASP A 101 -9.26 6.52 -24.47
CA ASP A 101 -8.05 5.73 -24.69
C ASP A 101 -8.37 4.23 -24.73
N ILE A 102 -8.78 3.75 -25.89
CA ILE A 102 -9.18 2.35 -26.11
C ILE A 102 -8.10 1.37 -25.66
N LYS A 103 -6.81 1.72 -25.79
CA LYS A 103 -5.72 0.84 -25.37
C LYS A 103 -5.67 0.69 -23.85
N ALA A 104 -5.85 1.79 -23.11
CA ALA A 104 -5.94 1.75 -21.65
C ALA A 104 -7.12 0.89 -21.20
N PHE A 105 -8.29 1.02 -21.83
CA PHE A 105 -9.47 0.22 -21.51
C PHE A 105 -9.30 -1.28 -21.84
N GLN A 106 -8.68 -1.62 -22.96
CA GLN A 106 -8.33 -3.02 -23.28
C GLN A 106 -7.37 -3.61 -22.25
N GLY A 107 -6.32 -2.87 -21.89
CA GLY A 107 -5.36 -3.29 -20.86
C GLY A 107 -6.02 -3.45 -19.49
N ALA A 108 -6.87 -2.50 -19.10
CA ALA A 108 -7.60 -2.54 -17.83
C ALA A 108 -8.57 -3.74 -17.78
N PHE A 109 -9.30 -4.01 -18.86
CA PHE A 109 -10.22 -5.15 -18.94
C PHE A 109 -9.48 -6.49 -18.84
N ALA A 110 -8.35 -6.64 -19.54
CA ALA A 110 -7.49 -7.83 -19.45
C ALA A 110 -6.94 -8.02 -18.03
N ARG A 111 -6.41 -6.94 -17.42
CA ARG A 111 -5.90 -6.94 -16.04
C ARG A 111 -6.99 -7.28 -15.03
N LEU A 112 -8.20 -6.77 -15.24
CA LEU A 112 -9.36 -7.05 -14.38
C LEU A 112 -9.72 -8.55 -14.40
N GLY A 113 -9.70 -9.18 -15.57
CA GLY A 113 -9.91 -10.62 -15.73
C GLY A 113 -8.86 -11.45 -14.98
N SER A 114 -7.58 -11.22 -15.26
CA SER A 114 -6.49 -11.97 -14.61
C SER A 114 -6.44 -11.76 -13.09
N SER A 115 -6.76 -10.55 -12.61
CA SER A 115 -6.85 -10.25 -11.19
C SER A 115 -8.01 -11.00 -10.52
N CYS A 116 -9.14 -11.16 -11.22
CA CYS A 116 -10.29 -11.93 -10.72
C CYS A 116 -9.95 -13.41 -10.60
N GLU A 117 -9.34 -13.99 -11.64
CA GLU A 117 -8.89 -15.39 -11.63
C GLU A 117 -7.89 -15.66 -10.50
N SER A 118 -6.92 -14.74 -10.31
CA SER A 118 -5.94 -14.84 -9.23
C SER A 118 -6.59 -14.77 -7.85
N LEU A 119 -7.56 -13.88 -7.64
CA LEU A 119 -8.29 -13.78 -6.37
C LEU A 119 -9.15 -15.01 -6.11
N GLU A 120 -9.83 -15.55 -7.12
CA GLU A 120 -10.60 -16.79 -6.98
C GLU A 120 -9.69 -17.97 -6.60
N ALA A 121 -8.51 -18.07 -7.21
CA ALA A 121 -7.52 -19.10 -6.86
C ALA A 121 -7.02 -18.96 -5.40
N MET A 122 -6.70 -17.75 -4.96
CA MET A 122 -6.29 -17.50 -3.56
C MET A 122 -7.41 -17.81 -2.56
N LEU A 123 -8.66 -17.45 -2.88
CA LEU A 123 -9.83 -17.73 -2.04
C LEU A 123 -10.15 -19.23 -1.95
N ALA A 124 -9.94 -19.96 -3.04
CA ALA A 124 -10.11 -21.41 -3.07
C ALA A 124 -9.06 -22.16 -2.25
N GLU A 125 -7.83 -21.63 -2.19
CA GLU A 125 -6.73 -22.22 -1.41
C GLU A 125 -6.93 -22.02 0.10
N ASP A 126 -7.04 -20.77 0.56
CA ASP A 126 -7.28 -20.46 1.98
C ASP A 126 -7.87 -19.05 2.15
N LEU A 127 -9.14 -18.99 2.55
CA LEU A 127 -9.89 -17.75 2.77
C LEU A 127 -9.25 -16.85 3.84
N GLU A 128 -8.78 -17.43 4.94
CA GLU A 128 -8.23 -16.67 6.06
C GLU A 128 -6.86 -16.09 5.70
N ALA A 129 -6.01 -16.89 5.06
CA ALA A 129 -4.72 -16.42 4.58
C ALA A 129 -4.86 -15.36 3.48
N CYS A 130 -5.86 -15.47 2.59
CA CYS A 130 -6.16 -14.45 1.58
C CYS A 130 -6.60 -13.11 2.21
N ARG A 131 -7.45 -13.16 3.24
CA ARG A 131 -7.85 -11.95 4.02
C ARG A 131 -6.67 -11.32 4.72
N GLU A 132 -5.83 -12.14 5.35
CA GLU A 132 -4.62 -11.68 6.03
C GLU A 132 -3.63 -11.05 5.03
N LEU A 133 -3.49 -11.64 3.83
CA LEU A 133 -2.65 -11.10 2.77
C LEU A 133 -3.13 -9.72 2.35
N CYS A 134 -4.44 -9.55 2.11
CA CYS A 134 -5.05 -8.26 1.80
C CYS A 134 -4.75 -7.22 2.90
N ARG A 135 -4.91 -7.61 4.18
CA ARG A 135 -4.61 -6.75 5.34
C ARG A 135 -3.15 -6.30 5.36
N VAL A 136 -2.21 -7.22 5.16
CA VAL A 136 -0.77 -6.93 5.15
C VAL A 136 -0.41 -6.00 4.00
N LEU A 137 -0.86 -6.32 2.77
CA LEU A 137 -0.64 -5.53 1.57
C LEU A 137 -1.33 -4.16 1.58
N ARG A 138 -2.14 -3.86 2.61
CA ARG A 138 -2.76 -2.54 2.84
C ARG A 138 -2.29 -1.83 4.11
N SER A 139 -1.41 -2.46 4.90
CA SER A 139 -0.92 -1.87 6.14
C SER A 139 0.15 -0.80 5.93
N GLU A 140 0.04 0.32 6.64
CA GLU A 140 1.00 1.44 6.60
C GLU A 140 2.18 1.22 7.56
N VAL A 141 3.16 0.43 7.16
CA VAL A 141 4.27 0.01 8.05
C VAL A 141 5.38 1.06 8.22
N HIS A 142 5.28 2.20 7.55
CA HIS A 142 6.26 3.27 7.63
C HIS A 142 6.06 4.18 8.85
N THR A 143 4.89 4.12 9.47
CA THR A 143 4.63 4.78 10.76
C THR A 143 4.73 3.73 11.86
N ARG A 144 5.21 4.12 13.04
CA ARG A 144 5.19 3.21 14.21
C ARG A 144 3.77 2.78 14.54
N ALA A 145 2.81 3.69 14.44
CA ALA A 145 1.41 3.40 14.70
C ALA A 145 0.86 2.32 13.76
N GLY A 146 1.15 2.41 12.46
CA GLY A 146 0.71 1.43 11.48
C GLY A 146 1.49 0.11 11.53
N ALA A 147 2.80 0.15 11.81
CA ALA A 147 3.60 -1.05 12.08
C ALA A 147 3.11 -1.80 13.33
N ALA A 148 2.86 -1.08 14.43
CA ALA A 148 2.28 -1.64 15.65
C ALA A 148 0.88 -2.21 15.41
N ALA A 149 0.03 -1.50 14.65
CA ALA A 149 -1.31 -1.98 14.30
C ALA A 149 -1.27 -3.25 13.44
N LEU A 150 -0.34 -3.35 12.48
CA LEU A 150 -0.16 -4.55 11.66
C LEU A 150 0.23 -5.75 12.54
N LEU A 151 1.22 -5.56 13.41
CA LEU A 151 1.81 -6.60 14.25
C LEU A 151 0.98 -6.91 15.50
N GLY A 152 0.00 -6.06 15.85
CA GLY A 152 -0.80 -6.21 17.06
C GLY A 152 -0.02 -5.97 18.35
N VAL A 153 1.05 -5.18 18.29
CA VAL A 153 1.89 -4.82 19.46
C VAL A 153 1.35 -3.53 20.08
N ASP A 154 1.24 -3.46 21.40
CA ASP A 154 0.73 -2.28 22.09
C ASP A 154 1.67 -1.07 21.89
N LYS A 155 1.10 0.12 21.62
CA LYS A 155 1.87 1.36 21.47
C LYS A 155 2.61 1.74 22.76
N ALA A 156 2.09 1.30 23.91
CA ALA A 156 2.65 1.60 25.22
C ALA A 156 3.96 0.84 25.54
N SER A 157 4.28 -0.24 24.82
CA SER A 157 5.53 -1.00 25.02
C SER A 157 6.76 -0.38 24.33
N THR A 158 6.59 0.77 23.67
CA THR A 158 7.63 1.40 22.85
C THR A 158 8.79 2.05 23.64
N SER A 159 8.72 2.09 24.98
CA SER A 159 9.81 2.54 25.84
C SER A 159 10.88 1.45 26.08
N ASP A 160 10.51 0.18 25.96
CA ASP A 160 11.43 -0.97 26.02
C ASP A 160 11.71 -1.51 24.62
N VAL A 161 12.81 -1.03 24.03
CA VAL A 161 13.21 -1.37 22.66
C VAL A 161 13.48 -2.87 22.49
N GLU A 162 14.04 -3.54 23.50
CA GLU A 162 14.34 -4.98 23.41
C GLU A 162 13.09 -5.84 23.54
N GLY A 163 12.20 -5.49 24.49
CA GLY A 163 10.90 -6.14 24.65
C GLY A 163 10.04 -6.01 23.39
N ALA A 164 9.91 -4.79 22.86
CA ALA A 164 9.14 -4.50 21.66
C ALA A 164 9.70 -5.22 20.42
N LYS A 165 11.03 -5.32 20.30
CA LYS A 165 11.68 -6.06 19.19
C LYS A 165 11.33 -7.55 19.20
N SER A 166 11.46 -8.21 20.36
CA SER A 166 11.18 -9.64 20.48
C SER A 166 9.70 -9.97 20.20
N GLU A 167 8.80 -9.10 20.67
CA GLU A 167 7.36 -9.23 20.41
C GLU A 167 7.02 -9.01 18.93
N ALA A 168 7.56 -7.95 18.32
CA ALA A 168 7.39 -7.64 16.91
C ALA A 168 7.89 -8.77 15.99
N GLU A 169 9.07 -9.33 16.25
CA GLU A 169 9.62 -10.45 15.48
C GLU A 169 8.75 -11.71 15.59
N LYS A 170 8.21 -12.01 16.77
CA LYS A 170 7.29 -13.14 16.96
C LYS A 170 5.99 -12.92 16.22
N ALA A 171 5.41 -11.72 16.31
CA ALA A 171 4.18 -11.37 15.60
C ALA A 171 4.35 -11.46 14.08
N ALA A 172 5.44 -10.91 13.52
CA ALA A 172 5.74 -10.98 12.10
C ALA A 172 5.87 -12.45 11.63
N LYS A 173 6.61 -13.28 12.37
CA LYS A 173 6.73 -14.73 12.06
C LYS A 173 5.38 -15.45 12.09
N GLN A 174 4.48 -15.08 13.01
CA GLN A 174 3.13 -15.65 13.05
C GLN A 174 2.30 -15.24 11.82
N ILE A 175 2.38 -13.97 11.39
CA ILE A 175 1.71 -13.50 10.18
C ILE A 175 2.25 -14.24 8.95
N VAL A 176 3.57 -14.27 8.75
CA VAL A 176 4.20 -14.97 7.61
C VAL A 176 3.83 -16.46 7.61
N LYS A 177 3.79 -17.11 8.78
CA LYS A 177 3.35 -18.51 8.89
C LYS A 177 1.90 -18.71 8.46
N LYS A 178 0.99 -17.77 8.76
CA LYS A 178 -0.40 -17.81 8.26
C LYS A 178 -0.46 -17.64 6.74
N LEU A 179 0.41 -16.79 6.20
CA LEU A 179 0.48 -16.52 4.76
C LEU A 179 1.18 -17.62 3.97
N ALA A 180 1.89 -18.56 4.61
CA ALA A 180 2.73 -19.55 3.91
C ALA A 180 2.00 -20.35 2.83
N LYS A 181 0.69 -20.61 2.98
CA LYS A 181 -0.14 -21.28 1.97
C LYS A 181 -0.32 -20.45 0.69
N MET A 182 -0.23 -19.12 0.79
CA MET A 182 -0.34 -18.20 -0.34
C MET A 182 0.94 -18.14 -1.19
N GLN A 183 2.06 -18.73 -0.75
CA GLN A 183 3.34 -18.63 -1.46
C GLN A 183 3.28 -19.10 -2.92
N VAL A 184 2.44 -20.11 -3.21
CA VAL A 184 2.31 -20.70 -4.55
C VAL A 184 1.30 -19.96 -5.41
N VAL A 185 0.22 -19.45 -4.81
CA VAL A 185 -0.95 -18.90 -5.52
C VAL A 185 -0.97 -17.38 -5.61
N ALA A 186 -0.30 -16.68 -4.69
CA ALA A 186 -0.32 -15.23 -4.61
C ALA A 186 0.97 -14.62 -5.18
N PRO A 187 0.89 -13.82 -6.26
CA PRO A 187 2.08 -13.18 -6.83
C PRO A 187 2.70 -12.15 -5.87
N ASP A 188 1.90 -11.57 -4.98
CA ASP A 188 2.30 -10.53 -4.04
C ASP A 188 2.83 -11.07 -2.69
N TYR A 189 2.99 -12.40 -2.55
CA TYR A 189 3.43 -13.03 -1.28
C TYR A 189 4.78 -12.47 -0.78
N SER A 190 5.79 -12.39 -1.65
CA SER A 190 7.11 -11.88 -1.28
C SER A 190 7.08 -10.42 -0.83
N GLN A 191 6.14 -9.64 -1.36
CA GLN A 191 5.94 -8.25 -0.93
C GLN A 191 5.32 -8.20 0.47
N ALA A 192 4.37 -9.08 0.77
CA ALA A 192 3.79 -9.17 2.12
C ALA A 192 4.85 -9.54 3.17
N GLU A 193 5.77 -10.47 2.86
CA GLU A 193 6.92 -10.76 3.72
C GLU A 193 7.80 -9.52 3.94
N ALA A 194 8.13 -8.78 2.87
CA ALA A 194 8.91 -7.55 2.96
C ALA A 194 8.21 -6.47 3.82
N ILE A 195 6.88 -6.37 3.75
CA ILE A 195 6.09 -5.46 4.59
C ILE A 195 6.17 -5.87 6.07
N CYS A 196 6.06 -7.16 6.39
CA CYS A 196 6.23 -7.65 7.76
C CYS A 196 7.64 -7.34 8.30
N ASP A 197 8.68 -7.55 7.50
CA ASP A 197 10.06 -7.23 7.86
C ASP A 197 10.27 -5.73 8.08
N GLU A 198 9.67 -4.88 7.24
CA GLU A 198 9.74 -3.42 7.41
C GLU A 198 8.99 -2.98 8.67
N ALA A 199 7.85 -3.58 8.99
CA ALA A 199 7.13 -3.29 10.23
C ALA A 199 7.99 -3.57 11.47
N VAL A 200 8.69 -4.71 11.51
CA VAL A 200 9.61 -5.05 12.61
C VAL A 200 10.73 -4.00 12.69
N LYS A 201 11.34 -3.65 11.55
CA LYS A 201 12.38 -2.62 11.52
C LYS A 201 11.88 -1.27 12.02
N THR A 202 10.71 -0.83 11.56
CA THR A 202 10.07 0.42 12.01
C THR A 202 9.87 0.42 13.52
N MET A 203 9.44 -0.69 14.11
CA MET A 203 9.30 -0.85 15.57
C MET A 203 10.65 -0.81 16.31
N CYS A 204 11.72 -1.32 15.70
CA CYS A 204 13.05 -1.39 16.29
C CYS A 204 13.89 -0.10 16.13
N ARG A 205 13.47 0.85 15.29
CA ARG A 205 14.18 2.12 15.12
C ARG A 205 14.27 2.81 16.49
N VAL A 206 15.42 3.40 16.83
CA VAL A 206 15.52 4.21 18.06
C VAL A 206 14.68 5.47 17.86
N CYS A 207 13.91 5.88 18.87
CA CYS A 207 13.07 7.09 18.78
C CYS A 207 13.92 8.30 19.17
N THR A 208 14.90 8.67 18.34
CA THR A 208 15.58 9.97 18.53
C THR A 208 14.76 11.06 17.83
N PRO A 209 14.72 12.30 18.36
CA PRO A 209 14.06 13.42 17.68
C PRO A 209 14.61 13.67 16.26
N GLU A 210 15.83 13.21 15.97
CA GLU A 210 16.48 13.26 14.65
C GLU A 210 16.11 12.09 13.71
N SER A 211 15.54 11.01 14.24
CA SER A 211 15.19 9.78 13.51
C SER A 211 13.68 9.54 13.39
N LEU A 212 12.87 10.52 13.78
CA LEU A 212 11.48 10.57 13.35
C LEU A 212 11.47 10.40 11.82
N PRO A 213 10.63 9.51 11.26
CA PRO A 213 10.37 9.56 9.83
C PRO A 213 10.04 11.01 9.52
N ARG A 214 10.77 11.65 8.59
CA ARG A 214 10.69 13.09 8.26
C ARG A 214 9.26 13.66 8.29
N MET A 215 8.26 12.83 8.00
CA MET A 215 6.84 13.14 8.09
C MET A 215 6.33 13.52 9.49
N GLU A 216 6.74 12.88 10.60
CA GLU A 216 6.28 13.26 11.94
C GLU A 216 6.90 14.57 12.44
N SER A 217 8.12 14.88 12.01
CA SER A 217 8.73 16.20 12.24
C SER A 217 8.07 17.30 11.40
N LEU A 218 7.59 16.97 10.18
CA LEU A 218 6.92 17.93 9.29
C LEU A 218 5.47 18.23 9.67
N MET A 219 4.79 17.34 10.41
CA MET A 219 3.41 17.56 10.87
C MET A 219 3.29 18.28 12.22
N LYS A 220 4.42 18.65 12.86
CA LYS A 220 4.45 19.34 14.17
C LYS A 220 4.69 20.85 14.09
N GLU A 221 4.78 21.42 12.89
CA GLU A 221 4.86 22.88 12.64
C GLU A 221 3.56 23.40 12.00
#